data_AF-A0A972SJF3-F1
#
_entry.id   AF-A0A972SJF3-F1
#
_cell.length_a   1.000
_cell.length_b   1.000
_cell.length_c   1.000
_cell.angle_alpha   90.00
_cell.angle_beta   90.00
_cell.angle_gamma   90.00
#
_symmetry.space_group_name_H-M   'P 1'
#
loop_
_entity.id
_entity.type
_entity.pdbx_description
1 polymer ?
#
loop_
_entity_poly.entity_id
_entity_poly.type
_entity_poly.pdbx_seq_one_letter_code
_entity_poly.pdbx_strand_id
1 'polypeptide(L)'
;MLENVILSIGKDEFEDVLFDALHRELRARQVVLFHFRDDVTVETLAAKDDRDDRCVHSLVRDYIRRYHVYDPFRSHCAPAKSRTVEMLGFADEEITNPEYSQRFYVEPGIVGKLCVIVRRPRDAICLSLYRDRLFGPFGGEDFNRIDAIKAPLAAAFERHLDLKLARTLPSLTRMADILQGSENVPPLSSREAAVCARIVTGYSNEAIALDLGLSFHSIRTYRRRAYVKLNVTSQNELFALILKGGGQGAAPRQNQQL
;
A
#
# COMPACT_ATOMS: atom_id res chain seq x y z
N MET A 1 -9.86 5.87 -20.33
CA MET A 1 -9.37 4.94 -19.29
C MET A 1 -8.35 5.60 -18.35
N LEU A 2 -7.15 5.94 -18.82
CA LEU A 2 -6.01 6.37 -17.98
C LEU A 2 -6.21 7.65 -17.16
N GLU A 3 -6.94 8.63 -17.67
CA GLU A 3 -7.09 9.95 -17.02
C GLU A 3 -7.58 9.84 -15.57
N ASN A 4 -8.70 9.13 -15.35
CA ASN A 4 -9.26 8.96 -14.01
C ASN A 4 -8.32 8.17 -13.09
N VAL A 5 -7.65 7.13 -13.64
CA VAL A 5 -6.65 6.36 -12.89
C VAL A 5 -5.52 7.28 -12.42
N ILE A 6 -5.02 8.16 -13.30
CA ILE A 6 -3.97 9.13 -12.96
C ILE A 6 -4.45 10.13 -11.90
N LEU A 7 -5.66 10.67 -12.06
CA LEU A 7 -6.22 11.65 -11.12
C LEU A 7 -6.56 11.07 -9.74
N SER A 8 -6.72 9.76 -9.63
CA SER A 8 -6.99 9.05 -8.38
C SER A 8 -5.72 8.59 -7.65
N ILE A 9 -4.53 8.74 -8.24
CA ILE A 9 -3.26 8.30 -7.65
C ILE A 9 -3.08 8.84 -6.22
N GLY A 10 -2.97 7.90 -5.27
CA GLY A 10 -2.67 8.17 -3.86
C GLY A 10 -3.91 8.45 -3.00
N LYS A 11 -5.08 8.52 -3.63
CA LYS A 11 -6.38 8.69 -2.98
C LYS A 11 -7.00 7.34 -2.61
N ASP A 12 -8.05 7.37 -1.80
CA ASP A 12 -8.69 6.17 -1.28
C ASP A 12 -9.53 5.48 -2.37
N GLU A 13 -10.08 6.25 -3.32
CA GLU A 13 -10.85 5.76 -4.46
C GLU A 13 -10.01 5.14 -5.60
N PHE A 14 -8.67 5.10 -5.49
CA PHE A 14 -7.80 4.61 -6.56
C PHE A 14 -8.13 3.17 -6.99
N GLU A 15 -8.43 2.30 -6.02
CA GLU A 15 -8.80 0.90 -6.27
C GLU A 15 -10.07 0.79 -7.12
N ASP A 16 -11.11 1.55 -6.75
CA ASP A 16 -12.39 1.56 -7.46
C ASP A 16 -12.22 2.07 -8.89
N VAL A 17 -11.50 3.19 -9.05
CA VAL A 17 -11.28 3.80 -10.36
C VAL A 17 -10.43 2.90 -11.26
N LEU A 18 -9.40 2.24 -10.72
CA LEU A 18 -8.56 1.30 -11.45
C LEU A 18 -9.37 0.08 -11.90
N PHE A 19 -10.17 -0.50 -11.00
CA PHE A 19 -11.03 -1.63 -11.30
C PHE A 19 -12.05 -1.29 -12.38
N ASP A 20 -12.82 -0.21 -12.21
CA ASP A 20 -13.88 0.18 -13.15
C ASP A 20 -13.32 0.43 -14.56
N ALA A 21 -12.11 0.99 -14.64
CA ALA A 21 -11.41 1.22 -15.89
C ALA A 21 -11.04 -0.09 -16.59
N LEU A 22 -10.45 -1.05 -15.87
CA LEU A 22 -10.00 -2.33 -16.43
C LEU A 22 -11.15 -3.30 -16.69
N HIS A 23 -12.18 -3.29 -15.85
CA HIS A 23 -13.40 -4.07 -16.06
C HIS A 23 -14.11 -3.63 -17.35
N ARG A 24 -14.22 -2.32 -17.57
CA ARG A 24 -14.89 -1.76 -18.76
C ARG A 24 -14.17 -2.10 -20.06
N GLU A 25 -12.84 -1.92 -20.09
CA GLU A 25 -12.04 -2.06 -21.31
C GLU A 25 -11.68 -3.51 -21.64
N LEU A 26 -11.54 -4.36 -20.61
CA LEU A 26 -11.00 -5.72 -20.75
C LEU A 26 -11.86 -6.78 -20.10
N ARG A 27 -13.08 -6.47 -19.62
CA ARG A 27 -13.92 -7.45 -18.91
C ARG A 27 -13.15 -8.17 -17.79
N ALA A 28 -12.22 -7.46 -17.16
CA ALA A 28 -11.48 -8.00 -16.03
C ALA A 28 -12.49 -8.25 -14.91
N ARG A 29 -12.57 -9.50 -14.46
CA ARG A 29 -13.43 -9.88 -13.35
C ARG A 29 -12.80 -9.51 -12.02
N GLN A 30 -11.50 -9.78 -11.87
CA GLN A 30 -10.73 -9.38 -10.68
C GLN A 30 -9.53 -8.54 -11.12
N VAL A 31 -9.27 -7.50 -10.34
CA VAL A 31 -8.10 -6.62 -10.49
C VAL A 31 -7.40 -6.57 -9.15
N VAL A 32 -6.15 -7.02 -9.12
CA VAL A 32 -5.33 -7.01 -7.90
C VAL A 32 -3.98 -6.39 -8.19
N LEU A 33 -3.58 -5.41 -7.38
CA LEU A 33 -2.28 -4.76 -7.44
C LEU A 33 -1.45 -5.18 -6.22
N PHE A 34 -0.39 -5.92 -6.47
CA PHE A 34 0.53 -6.41 -5.45
C PHE A 34 1.83 -5.60 -5.41
N HIS A 35 2.40 -5.46 -4.21
CA HIS A 35 3.76 -4.98 -3.95
C HIS A 35 4.59 -6.12 -3.39
N PHE A 36 5.64 -6.51 -4.12
CA PHE A 36 6.61 -7.52 -3.71
C PHE A 36 7.86 -6.83 -3.23
N ARG A 37 8.06 -6.74 -1.91
CA ARG A 37 9.27 -6.12 -1.34
C ARG A 37 10.51 -6.99 -1.50
N ASP A 38 10.33 -8.29 -1.37
CA ASP A 38 11.39 -9.29 -1.44
C ASP A 38 10.78 -10.64 -1.82
N ASP A 39 11.51 -11.73 -1.55
CA ASP A 39 11.06 -13.06 -1.93
C ASP A 39 9.88 -13.63 -1.14
N VAL A 40 9.59 -13.04 0.02
CA VAL A 40 8.65 -13.55 1.02
C VAL A 40 7.55 -12.53 1.33
N THR A 41 7.89 -11.24 1.29
CA THR A 41 7.00 -10.15 1.70
C THR A 41 6.18 -9.64 0.52
N VAL A 42 4.90 -10.02 0.51
CA VAL A 42 3.90 -9.57 -0.46
C VAL A 42 2.81 -8.76 0.24
N GLU A 43 2.50 -7.58 -0.30
CA GLU A 43 1.41 -6.73 0.16
C GLU A 43 0.43 -6.44 -0.95
N THR A 44 -0.81 -6.11 -0.58
CA THR A 44 -1.84 -5.67 -1.53
C THR A 44 -1.98 -4.16 -1.47
N LEU A 45 -1.85 -3.52 -2.63
CA LEU A 45 -2.09 -2.10 -2.80
C LEU A 45 -3.53 -1.80 -3.21
N ALA A 46 -4.15 -2.71 -3.98
CA ALA A 46 -5.55 -2.66 -4.38
C ALA A 46 -6.05 -4.08 -4.69
N ALA A 47 -7.31 -4.40 -4.38
CA ALA A 47 -7.94 -5.66 -4.76
C ALA A 47 -9.46 -5.53 -4.86
N LYS A 48 -10.00 -5.70 -6.06
CA LYS A 48 -11.45 -5.62 -6.31
C LYS A 48 -11.92 -6.69 -7.30
N ASP A 49 -13.15 -7.13 -7.11
CA ASP A 49 -13.89 -8.09 -7.94
C ASP A 49 -15.19 -7.43 -8.41
N ASP A 50 -15.68 -7.85 -9.57
CA ASP A 50 -17.02 -7.49 -10.06
C ASP A 50 -18.12 -8.02 -9.13
N ARG A 51 -17.84 -9.08 -8.39
CA ARG A 51 -18.73 -9.62 -7.36
C ARG A 51 -18.53 -8.90 -6.02
N ASP A 52 -19.63 -8.42 -5.44
CA ASP A 52 -19.67 -7.86 -4.09
C ASP A 52 -19.85 -8.94 -3.00
N ASP A 53 -19.19 -10.09 -3.16
CA ASP A 53 -19.22 -11.20 -2.21
C ASP A 53 -17.98 -11.26 -1.30
N ARG A 54 -17.08 -10.28 -1.44
CA ARG A 54 -15.77 -10.18 -0.76
C ARG A 54 -14.83 -11.38 -1.02
N CYS A 55 -15.13 -12.23 -2.00
CA CYS A 55 -14.33 -13.42 -2.30
C CYS A 55 -12.87 -13.06 -2.60
N VAL A 56 -12.64 -11.99 -3.36
CA VAL A 56 -11.29 -11.54 -3.73
C VAL A 56 -10.40 -11.23 -2.52
N HIS A 57 -10.93 -10.65 -1.44
CA HIS A 57 -10.13 -10.39 -0.24
C HIS A 57 -9.72 -11.68 0.48
N SER A 58 -10.56 -12.72 0.43
CA SER A 58 -10.17 -14.05 0.94
C SER A 58 -9.08 -14.67 0.07
N LEU A 59 -9.25 -14.62 -1.26
CA LEU A 59 -8.25 -15.14 -2.20
C LEU A 59 -6.91 -14.43 -2.05
N VAL A 60 -6.91 -13.11 -2.00
CA VAL A 60 -5.72 -12.29 -1.80
C VAL A 60 -5.01 -12.62 -0.47
N ARG A 61 -5.78 -12.82 0.61
CA ARG A 61 -5.21 -13.23 1.90
C ARG A 61 -4.53 -14.59 1.83
N ASP A 62 -5.18 -15.57 1.20
CA ASP A 62 -4.61 -16.90 1.02
C ASP A 62 -3.37 -16.86 0.11
N TYR A 63 -3.41 -16.03 -0.93
CA TYR A 63 -2.31 -15.77 -1.85
C TYR A 63 -1.07 -15.28 -1.10
N ILE A 64 -1.20 -14.19 -0.35
CA ILE A 64 -0.11 -13.59 0.42
C ILE A 64 0.44 -14.56 1.47
N ARG A 65 -0.42 -15.34 2.13
CA ARG A 65 0.01 -16.20 3.24
C ARG A 65 0.74 -17.46 2.81
N ARG A 66 0.36 -18.05 1.67
CA ARG A 66 0.81 -19.40 1.32
C ARG A 66 1.06 -19.59 -0.17
N TYR A 67 0.23 -19.02 -1.01
CA TYR A 67 0.13 -19.47 -2.39
C TYR A 67 0.98 -18.68 -3.39
N HIS A 68 1.53 -17.53 -3.01
CA HIS A 68 2.35 -16.70 -3.90
C HIS A 68 3.58 -17.44 -4.47
N VAL A 69 4.10 -18.45 -3.77
CA VAL A 69 5.24 -19.27 -4.24
C VAL A 69 4.89 -20.19 -5.40
N TYR A 70 3.60 -20.49 -5.61
CA TYR A 70 3.12 -21.36 -6.68
C TYR A 70 2.61 -20.59 -7.90
N ASP A 71 2.61 -19.25 -7.84
CA ASP A 71 2.24 -18.41 -8.99
C ASP A 71 3.32 -18.51 -10.08
N PRO A 72 2.98 -18.91 -11.33
CA PRO A 72 3.95 -18.99 -12.42
C PRO A 72 4.70 -17.67 -12.67
N PHE A 73 4.08 -16.52 -12.38
CA PHE A 73 4.68 -15.20 -12.58
C PHE A 73 5.46 -14.70 -11.37
N ARG A 74 5.55 -15.49 -10.31
CA ARG A 74 6.28 -15.12 -9.09
C ARG A 74 7.75 -14.79 -9.36
N SER A 75 8.42 -15.57 -10.20
CA SER A 75 9.83 -15.37 -10.57
C SER A 75 10.08 -14.04 -11.30
N HIS A 76 9.08 -13.52 -12.00
CA HIS A 76 9.13 -12.23 -12.68
C HIS A 76 8.92 -11.04 -11.72
N CYS A 77 8.42 -11.29 -10.51
CA CYS A 77 8.19 -10.27 -9.49
C CYS A 77 9.40 -10.06 -8.56
N ALA A 78 10.59 -10.55 -8.91
CA ALA A 78 11.82 -10.27 -8.19
C ALA A 78 12.42 -8.90 -8.59
N PRO A 79 13.14 -8.20 -7.68
CA PRO A 79 13.84 -6.97 -8.01
C PRO A 79 14.77 -7.11 -9.23
N ALA A 80 15.01 -5.99 -9.93
CA ALA A 80 15.87 -5.92 -11.11
C ALA A 80 16.90 -4.80 -10.97
N LYS A 81 18.08 -4.94 -11.59
CA LYS A 81 19.16 -3.92 -11.51
C LYS A 81 18.70 -2.53 -11.96
N SER A 82 17.78 -2.47 -12.92
CA SER A 82 17.18 -1.25 -13.45
C SER A 82 15.66 -1.42 -13.55
N ARG A 83 14.95 -0.30 -13.68
CA ARG A 83 13.50 -0.30 -13.83
C ARG A 83 13.10 -0.98 -15.15
N THR A 84 12.24 -2.00 -15.09
CA THR A 84 11.63 -2.63 -16.27
C THR A 84 10.12 -2.72 -16.13
N VAL A 85 9.42 -2.77 -17.27
CA VAL A 85 7.97 -2.99 -17.35
C VAL A 85 7.71 -4.13 -18.31
N GLU A 86 7.23 -5.24 -17.78
CA GLU A 86 6.94 -6.47 -18.51
C GLU A 86 5.43 -6.73 -18.51
N MET A 87 4.95 -7.41 -19.54
CA MET A 87 3.58 -7.89 -19.64
C MET A 87 3.60 -9.38 -19.93
N LEU A 88 2.83 -10.15 -19.15
CA LEU A 88 2.75 -11.61 -19.23
C LEU A 88 1.28 -12.03 -19.14
N GLY A 89 0.94 -13.21 -19.63
CA GLY A 89 -0.38 -13.79 -19.40
C GLY A 89 -0.48 -15.21 -19.91
N PHE A 90 -1.44 -15.97 -19.39
CA PHE A 90 -1.71 -17.35 -19.77
C PHE A 90 -3.21 -17.66 -19.70
N ALA A 91 -3.61 -18.79 -20.29
CA ALA A 91 -4.99 -19.29 -20.28
C ALA A 91 -5.24 -20.30 -19.13
N ASP A 92 -4.47 -21.40 -19.01
CA ASP A 92 -4.58 -22.30 -17.84
C ASP A 92 -3.42 -23.32 -17.75
N GLU A 93 -2.82 -23.71 -18.89
CA GLU A 93 -1.94 -24.89 -18.93
C GLU A 93 -0.56 -24.74 -18.25
N GLU A 94 -0.25 -23.54 -17.75
CA GLU A 94 1.05 -23.24 -17.12
C GLU A 94 1.05 -23.47 -15.59
N ILE A 95 -0.11 -23.76 -14.99
CA ILE A 95 -0.21 -23.95 -13.54
C ILE A 95 0.11 -25.40 -13.15
N THR A 96 1.29 -25.61 -12.57
CA THR A 96 1.74 -26.95 -12.17
C THR A 96 1.14 -27.43 -10.84
N ASN A 97 0.74 -26.52 -9.95
CA ASN A 97 0.23 -26.88 -8.61
C ASN A 97 -1.32 -27.02 -8.62
N PRO A 98 -1.87 -28.23 -8.35
CA PRO A 98 -3.32 -28.45 -8.41
C PRO A 98 -4.12 -27.71 -7.33
N GLU A 99 -3.57 -27.57 -6.11
CA GLU A 99 -4.25 -26.85 -5.00
C GLU A 99 -4.37 -25.36 -5.33
N TYR A 100 -3.30 -24.79 -5.90
CA TYR A 100 -3.29 -23.41 -6.39
C TYR A 100 -4.28 -23.21 -7.55
N SER A 101 -4.25 -24.09 -8.57
CA SER A 101 -5.20 -24.02 -9.70
C SER A 101 -6.64 -24.10 -9.21
N GLN A 102 -6.94 -25.06 -8.33
CA GLN A 102 -8.27 -25.25 -7.78
C GLN A 102 -8.78 -23.99 -7.07
N ARG A 103 -7.94 -23.42 -6.19
CA ARG A 103 -8.32 -22.28 -5.35
C ARG A 103 -8.49 -20.97 -6.11
N PHE A 104 -7.60 -20.68 -7.07
CA PHE A 104 -7.54 -19.36 -7.72
C PHE A 104 -8.20 -19.32 -9.10
N TYR A 105 -8.43 -20.48 -9.74
CA TYR A 105 -8.93 -20.57 -11.11
C TYR A 105 -10.23 -21.37 -11.19
N VAL A 106 -10.22 -22.63 -10.73
CA VAL A 106 -11.38 -23.51 -10.86
C VAL A 106 -12.56 -23.08 -9.99
N GLU A 107 -12.35 -22.89 -8.68
CA GLU A 107 -13.39 -22.45 -7.72
C GLU A 107 -13.99 -21.08 -8.07
N PRO A 108 -13.17 -20.03 -8.34
CA PRO A 108 -13.73 -18.71 -8.61
C PRO A 108 -14.28 -18.59 -10.04
N GLY A 109 -13.91 -19.50 -10.96
CA GLY A 109 -14.37 -19.48 -12.34
C GLY A 109 -13.53 -18.63 -13.28
N ILE A 110 -12.22 -18.54 -13.02
CA ILE A 110 -11.27 -17.77 -13.82
C ILE A 110 -10.59 -18.68 -14.85
N VAL A 111 -10.39 -18.18 -16.07
CA VAL A 111 -9.78 -18.92 -17.21
C VAL A 111 -8.67 -18.14 -17.91
N GLY A 112 -8.21 -17.06 -17.31
CA GLY A 112 -7.18 -16.24 -17.92
C GLY A 112 -6.62 -15.24 -16.95
N LYS A 113 -5.32 -15.03 -17.06
CA LYS A 113 -4.58 -14.03 -16.28
C LYS A 113 -3.72 -13.18 -17.21
N LEU A 114 -3.73 -11.87 -16.99
CA LEU A 114 -2.81 -10.93 -17.61
C LEU A 114 -2.16 -10.09 -16.52
N CYS A 115 -0.84 -9.99 -16.55
CA CYS A 115 -0.06 -9.21 -15.62
C CYS A 115 0.70 -8.07 -16.28
N VAL A 116 0.76 -6.93 -15.61
CA VAL A 116 1.75 -5.86 -15.87
C VAL A 116 2.67 -5.79 -14.66
N ILE A 117 3.96 -6.06 -14.88
CA ILE A 117 4.96 -6.19 -13.82
C ILE A 117 5.98 -5.06 -13.96
N VAL A 118 6.11 -4.26 -12.90
CA VAL A 118 7.11 -3.20 -12.77
C VAL A 118 8.21 -3.70 -11.83
N ARG A 119 9.39 -4.01 -12.37
CA ARG A 119 10.53 -4.43 -11.55
C ARG A 119 11.41 -3.22 -11.29
N ARG A 120 11.87 -3.07 -10.05
CA ARG A 120 12.71 -1.94 -9.60
C ARG A 120 13.93 -2.46 -8.85
N PRO A 121 14.94 -1.61 -8.56
CA PRO A 121 16.12 -2.02 -7.82
C PRO A 121 15.88 -2.62 -6.43
N ARG A 122 14.73 -2.31 -5.80
CA ARG A 122 14.46 -2.71 -4.42
C ARG A 122 13.25 -3.63 -4.26
N ASP A 123 12.37 -3.69 -5.24
CA ASP A 123 11.08 -4.36 -5.15
C ASP A 123 10.45 -4.52 -6.54
N ALA A 124 9.25 -5.09 -6.60
CA ALA A 124 8.42 -5.11 -7.78
C ALA A 124 6.95 -4.80 -7.47
N ILE A 125 6.23 -4.32 -8.47
CA ILE A 125 4.78 -4.09 -8.41
C ILE A 125 4.14 -4.90 -9.52
N CYS A 126 3.10 -5.66 -9.22
CA CYS A 126 2.40 -6.49 -10.21
C CYS A 126 0.91 -6.17 -10.19
N LEU A 127 0.41 -5.67 -11.32
CA LEU A 127 -1.02 -5.65 -11.60
C LEU A 127 -1.40 -7.02 -12.17
N SER A 128 -2.30 -7.73 -11.52
CA SER A 128 -2.89 -8.99 -11.97
C SER A 128 -4.35 -8.77 -12.35
N LEU A 129 -4.67 -9.06 -13.61
CA LEU A 129 -6.03 -9.07 -14.15
C LEU A 129 -6.46 -10.51 -14.33
N TYR A 130 -7.69 -10.82 -13.93
CA TYR A 130 -8.28 -12.14 -14.09
C TYR A 130 -9.60 -12.04 -14.85
N ARG A 131 -9.89 -13.00 -15.73
CA ARG A 131 -11.10 -13.01 -16.55
C ARG A 131 -11.97 -14.22 -16.25
N ASP A 132 -13.27 -13.99 -16.20
CA ASP A 132 -14.29 -15.02 -16.02
C ASP A 132 -14.35 -15.98 -17.21
N ARG A 133 -14.61 -17.27 -16.95
CA ARG A 133 -14.88 -18.30 -17.96
C ARG A 133 -15.92 -17.90 -19.00
N LEU A 134 -16.89 -17.07 -18.63
CA LEU A 134 -17.92 -16.56 -19.54
C LEU A 134 -17.37 -15.74 -20.71
N PHE A 135 -16.19 -15.12 -20.56
CA PHE A 135 -15.57 -14.27 -21.57
C PHE A 135 -14.31 -14.89 -22.21
N GLY A 136 -13.92 -16.10 -21.81
CA GLY A 136 -12.69 -16.74 -22.26
C GLY A 136 -11.40 -16.10 -21.72
N PRO A 137 -10.21 -16.58 -22.14
CA PRO A 137 -8.93 -16.01 -21.72
C PRO A 137 -8.68 -14.61 -22.32
N PHE A 138 -7.60 -13.95 -21.88
CA PHE A 138 -7.12 -12.73 -22.54
C PHE A 138 -6.49 -13.07 -23.90
N GLY A 139 -6.93 -12.37 -24.96
CA GLY A 139 -6.45 -12.57 -26.34
C GLY A 139 -5.52 -11.45 -26.81
N GLY A 140 -4.99 -11.57 -28.02
CA GLY A 140 -4.00 -10.61 -28.56
C GLY A 140 -4.47 -9.15 -28.58
N GLU A 141 -5.76 -8.89 -28.79
CA GLU A 141 -6.30 -7.52 -28.72
C GLU A 141 -6.23 -6.94 -27.30
N ASP A 142 -6.48 -7.76 -26.28
CA ASP A 142 -6.35 -7.35 -24.87
C ASP A 142 -4.91 -6.97 -24.52
N PHE A 143 -3.96 -7.80 -24.99
CA PHE A 143 -2.54 -7.52 -24.85
C PHE A 143 -2.15 -6.22 -25.55
N ASN A 144 -2.59 -6.00 -26.79
CA ASN A 144 -2.30 -4.75 -27.52
C ASN A 144 -2.87 -3.51 -26.81
N ARG A 145 -4.09 -3.61 -26.25
CA ARG A 145 -4.71 -2.53 -25.48
C ARG A 145 -3.91 -2.18 -24.24
N ILE A 146 -3.49 -3.17 -23.45
CA ILE A 146 -2.65 -2.94 -22.28
C ILE A 146 -1.26 -2.48 -22.66
N ASP A 147 -0.64 -3.06 -23.70
CA ASP A 147 0.71 -2.71 -24.13
C ASP A 147 0.83 -1.22 -24.47
N ALA A 148 -0.19 -0.67 -25.14
CA ALA A 148 -0.28 0.76 -25.48
C ALA A 148 -0.29 1.68 -24.25
N ILE A 149 -0.68 1.18 -23.07
CA ILE A 149 -0.83 1.96 -21.83
C ILE A 149 0.00 1.43 -20.66
N LYS A 150 0.81 0.39 -20.84
CA LYS A 150 1.54 -0.26 -19.72
C LYS A 150 2.53 0.67 -19.04
N ALA A 151 3.19 1.53 -19.81
CA ALA A 151 4.18 2.48 -19.29
C ALA A 151 3.56 3.54 -18.36
N PRO A 152 2.49 4.26 -18.74
CA PRO A 152 1.82 5.18 -17.82
C PRO A 152 1.11 4.46 -16.67
N LEU A 153 0.56 3.25 -16.86
CA LEU A 153 0.03 2.45 -15.75
C LEU A 153 1.11 2.11 -14.73
N ALA A 154 2.28 1.66 -15.19
CA ALA A 154 3.43 1.38 -14.33
C ALA A 154 3.84 2.60 -13.49
N ALA A 155 3.94 3.77 -14.13
CA ALA A 155 4.24 5.02 -13.44
C ALA A 155 3.16 5.40 -12.41
N ALA A 156 1.88 5.15 -12.72
CA ALA A 156 0.78 5.38 -11.79
C ALA A 156 0.87 4.47 -10.55
N PHE A 157 1.20 3.19 -10.73
CA PHE A 157 1.35 2.24 -9.63
C PHE A 157 2.52 2.61 -8.72
N GLU A 158 3.66 2.97 -9.29
CA GLU A 158 4.83 3.44 -8.53
C GLU A 158 4.48 4.67 -7.70
N ARG A 159 3.83 5.67 -8.31
CA ARG A 159 3.45 6.89 -7.58
C ARG A 159 2.37 6.63 -6.52
N HIS A 160 1.43 5.73 -6.79
CA HIS A 160 0.42 5.34 -5.81
C HIS A 160 1.06 4.69 -4.58
N LEU A 161 2.00 3.77 -4.79
CA LEU A 161 2.77 3.14 -3.73
C LEU A 161 3.55 4.18 -2.91
N ASP A 162 4.30 5.07 -3.56
CA ASP A 162 5.08 6.12 -2.88
C ASP A 162 4.19 6.99 -1.98
N LEU A 163 3.00 7.39 -2.47
CA LEU A 163 2.05 8.18 -1.69
C LEU A 163 1.39 7.40 -0.56
N LYS A 164 1.06 6.11 -0.77
CA LYS A 164 0.56 5.25 0.32
C LYS A 164 1.60 5.09 1.42
N LEU A 165 2.86 4.83 1.07
CA LEU A 165 3.96 4.75 2.04
C LEU A 165 4.15 6.09 2.76
N ALA A 166 4.10 7.22 2.04
CA ALA A 166 4.18 8.54 2.66
C ALA A 166 3.02 8.83 3.65
N ARG A 167 1.82 8.28 3.43
CA ARG A 167 0.68 8.38 4.38
C ARG A 167 0.85 7.50 5.63
N THR A 168 1.60 6.40 5.53
CA THR A 168 1.88 5.51 6.68
C THR A 168 2.90 6.12 7.65
N LEU A 169 3.80 6.97 7.17
CA LEU A 169 4.62 7.81 8.04
C LEU A 169 3.77 8.99 8.51
N PRO A 170 3.50 9.15 9.82
CA PRO A 170 2.76 10.30 10.28
C PRO A 170 3.57 11.57 9.93
N SER A 171 2.94 12.54 9.28
CA SER A 171 3.55 13.84 9.01
C SER A 171 3.95 14.51 10.34
N LEU A 172 4.89 15.46 10.32
CA LEU A 172 5.28 16.22 11.53
C LEU A 172 4.07 16.78 12.28
N THR A 173 3.08 17.27 11.54
CA THR A 173 1.80 17.77 12.09
C THR A 173 1.01 16.64 12.74
N ARG A 174 0.81 15.51 12.04
CA ARG A 174 0.07 14.35 12.58
C ARG A 174 0.76 13.74 13.80
N MET A 175 2.09 13.70 13.82
CA MET A 175 2.87 13.28 14.99
C MET A 175 2.66 14.23 16.17
N ALA A 176 2.68 15.54 15.92
CA ALA A 176 2.40 16.52 16.96
C ALA A 176 0.96 16.40 17.49
N ASP A 177 -0.01 16.08 16.64
CA ASP A 177 -1.41 15.89 17.03
C ASP A 177 -1.60 14.61 17.86
N ILE A 178 -0.99 13.49 17.45
CA ILE A 178 -1.00 12.23 18.21
C ILE A 178 -0.42 12.45 19.62
N LEU A 179 0.69 13.20 19.72
CA LEU A 179 1.31 13.49 21.01
C LEU A 179 0.49 14.47 21.87
N GLN A 180 -0.35 15.32 21.27
CA GLN A 180 -1.26 16.21 22.00
C GLN A 180 -2.54 15.49 22.45
N GLY A 181 -3.02 14.51 21.67
CA GLY A 181 -4.29 13.80 21.90
C GLY A 181 -4.19 12.46 22.65
N SER A 182 -3.03 12.10 23.19
CA SER A 182 -2.86 10.83 23.91
C SER A 182 -3.60 10.85 25.25
N GLU A 183 -4.69 10.07 25.37
CA GLU A 183 -5.55 10.02 26.57
C GLU A 183 -4.84 9.51 27.84
N ASN A 184 -3.74 8.77 27.68
CA ASN A 184 -3.04 8.12 28.79
C ASN A 184 -1.87 8.94 29.36
N VAL A 185 -1.68 10.16 28.87
CA VAL A 185 -0.47 10.96 29.14
C VAL A 185 -0.83 12.45 29.27
N PRO A 186 -0.20 13.22 30.17
CA PRO A 186 -0.41 14.65 30.25
C PRO A 186 -0.25 15.34 28.87
N PRO A 187 -1.20 16.20 28.46
CA PRO A 187 -1.17 16.79 27.13
C PRO A 187 0.07 17.64 26.94
N LEU A 188 0.74 17.45 25.80
CA LEU A 188 1.80 18.32 25.37
C LEU A 188 1.23 19.66 24.92
N SER A 189 1.98 20.73 25.14
CA SER A 189 1.74 21.99 24.45
C SER A 189 2.10 21.86 22.96
N SER A 190 1.56 22.72 22.11
CA SER A 190 1.86 22.71 20.68
C SER A 190 3.37 22.85 20.40
N ARG A 191 4.11 23.58 21.23
CA ARG A 191 5.58 23.72 21.11
C ARG A 191 6.33 22.47 21.54
N GLU A 192 5.90 21.80 22.61
CA GLU A 192 6.46 20.51 23.04
C GLU A 192 6.23 19.43 21.97
N ALA A 193 5.01 19.35 21.44
CA ALA A 193 4.65 18.40 20.40
C ALA A 193 5.42 18.63 19.09
N ALA A 194 5.54 19.90 18.66
CA ALA A 194 6.31 20.26 17.47
C ALA A 194 7.80 19.90 17.57
N VAL A 195 8.40 20.02 18.76
CA VAL A 195 9.79 19.61 19.03
C VAL A 195 9.90 18.09 19.00
N CYS A 196 9.02 17.37 19.71
CA CYS A 196 9.02 15.90 19.74
C CYS A 196 8.84 15.28 18.34
N ALA A 197 7.94 15.81 17.52
CA ALA A 197 7.74 15.34 16.15
C ALA A 197 9.04 15.38 15.32
N ARG A 198 9.83 16.46 15.45
CA ARG A 198 11.10 16.63 14.71
C ARG A 198 12.24 15.77 15.25
N ILE A 199 12.26 15.55 16.57
CA ILE A 199 13.21 14.61 17.18
C ILE A 199 13.00 13.22 16.59
N VAL A 200 11.75 12.78 16.47
CA VAL A 200 11.40 11.46 15.95
C VAL A 200 11.79 11.31 14.47
N THR A 201 11.72 12.38 13.68
CA THR A 201 12.20 12.40 12.29
C THR A 201 13.72 12.54 12.16
N GLY A 202 14.47 12.56 13.26
CA GLY A 202 15.93 12.56 13.24
C GLY A 202 16.59 13.94 13.08
N TYR A 203 15.86 15.03 13.30
CA TYR A 203 16.47 16.37 13.27
C TYR A 203 17.40 16.54 14.50
N SER A 204 18.56 17.16 14.28
CA SER A 204 19.41 17.61 15.40
C SER A 204 18.74 18.76 16.16
N ASN A 205 19.15 19.01 17.40
CA ASN A 205 18.59 20.11 18.19
C ASN A 205 18.81 21.47 17.50
N GLU A 206 19.91 21.65 16.78
CA GLU A 206 20.23 22.83 15.97
C GLU A 206 19.28 22.96 14.77
N ALA A 207 19.02 21.86 14.06
CA ALA A 207 18.08 21.83 12.95
C ALA A 207 16.65 22.15 13.43
N ILE A 208 16.25 21.65 14.60
CA ILE A 208 14.94 21.96 15.21
C ILE A 208 14.85 23.44 15.59
N ALA A 209 15.90 24.00 16.17
CA ALA A 209 15.96 25.41 16.55
C ALA A 209 15.76 26.32 15.34
N LEU A 210 16.47 26.04 14.24
CA LEU A 210 16.34 26.75 12.97
C LEU A 210 14.94 26.60 12.38
N ASP A 211 14.43 25.37 12.29
CA ASP A 211 13.14 25.08 11.66
C ASP A 211 11.95 25.72 12.40
N LEU A 212 12.01 25.80 13.74
CA LEU A 212 10.95 26.38 14.56
C LEU A 212 11.11 27.89 14.86
N GLY A 213 12.24 28.49 14.46
CA GLY A 213 12.60 29.86 14.83
C GLY A 213 12.76 30.04 16.35
N LEU A 214 13.35 29.05 17.03
CA LEU A 214 13.52 29.02 18.48
C LEU A 214 15.00 28.95 18.88
N SER A 215 15.32 29.36 20.11
CA SER A 215 16.68 29.18 20.63
C SER A 215 16.97 27.72 20.99
N PHE A 216 18.23 27.31 20.87
CA PHE A 216 18.69 25.97 21.29
C PHE A 216 18.31 25.65 22.75
N HIS A 217 18.38 26.65 23.64
CA HIS A 217 17.95 26.52 25.03
C HIS A 217 16.45 26.20 25.15
N SER A 218 15.62 26.81 24.31
CA SER A 218 14.18 26.54 24.25
C SER A 218 13.91 25.10 23.80
N ILE A 219 14.64 24.61 22.79
CA ILE A 219 14.52 23.22 22.32
C ILE A 219 14.82 22.22 23.45
N ARG A 220 15.91 22.42 24.20
CA ARG A 220 16.24 21.55 25.35
C ARG A 220 15.16 21.59 26.43
N THR A 221 14.58 22.77 26.68
CA THR A 221 13.51 22.95 27.66
C THR A 221 12.24 22.23 27.24
N TYR A 222 11.78 22.43 26.00
CA TYR A 222 10.60 21.75 25.46
C TYR A 222 10.80 20.24 25.40
N ARG A 223 11.96 19.76 24.95
CA ARG A 223 12.30 18.33 24.95
C ARG A 223 12.22 17.73 26.35
N ARG A 224 12.87 18.36 27.34
CA ARG A 224 12.86 17.87 28.72
C ARG A 224 11.45 17.80 29.29
N ARG A 225 10.65 18.85 29.12
CA ARG A 225 9.26 18.88 29.61
C ARG A 225 8.40 17.81 28.94
N ALA A 226 8.52 17.67 27.62
CA ALA A 226 7.78 16.67 26.87
C ALA A 226 8.16 15.24 27.30
N TYR A 227 9.45 14.94 27.44
CA TYR A 227 9.92 13.60 27.83
C TYR A 227 9.42 13.22 29.24
N VAL A 228 9.42 14.17 30.17
CA VAL A 228 8.86 13.97 31.52
C VAL A 228 7.36 13.70 31.45
N LYS A 229 6.60 14.50 30.68
CA LYS A 229 5.16 14.28 30.51
C LYS A 229 4.85 12.92 29.89
N LEU A 230 5.58 12.56 28.82
CA LEU A 230 5.40 11.30 28.08
C LEU A 230 5.96 10.07 28.79
N ASN A 231 6.67 10.24 29.90
CA ASN A 231 7.38 9.18 30.61
C ASN A 231 8.31 8.37 29.68
N VAL A 232 9.10 9.08 28.86
CA VAL A 232 10.10 8.49 27.95
C VAL A 232 11.49 9.04 28.24
N THR A 233 12.50 8.21 27.99
CA THR A 233 13.91 8.52 28.21
C THR A 233 14.72 8.58 26.92
N SER A 234 14.19 8.01 25.82
CA SER A 234 14.89 7.90 24.54
C SER A 234 14.03 8.33 23.35
N GLN A 235 14.70 8.69 22.24
CA GLN A 235 14.04 8.91 20.94
C GLN A 235 13.29 7.66 20.46
N ASN A 236 13.83 6.46 20.72
CA ASN A 236 13.20 5.20 20.33
C ASN A 236 11.89 4.95 21.08
N GLU A 237 11.84 5.26 22.37
CA GLU A 237 10.60 5.18 23.16
C GLU A 237 9.55 6.20 22.68
N LEU A 238 9.99 7.43 22.37
CA LEU A 238 9.13 8.45 21.77
C LEU A 238 8.57 8.01 20.41
N PHE A 239 9.41 7.40 19.56
CA PHE A 239 8.99 6.82 18.29
C PHE A 239 7.97 5.69 18.48
N ALA A 240 8.19 4.80 19.45
CA ALA A 240 7.27 3.70 19.77
C ALA A 240 5.89 4.20 20.24
N LEU A 241 5.83 5.30 21.00
CA LEU A 241 4.57 5.92 21.40
C LEU A 241 3.77 6.43 20.20
N ILE A 242 4.43 7.09 19.24
CA ILE A 242 3.78 7.61 18.04
C ILE A 242 3.23 6.48 17.16
N LEU A 243 3.97 5.38 17.02
CA LEU A 243 3.49 4.20 16.29
C LEU A 243 2.27 3.56 16.95
N LYS A 244 2.25 3.47 18.29
CA LYS A 244 1.08 2.95 19.04
C LYS A 244 -0.14 3.85 18.90
N GLY A 245 0.04 5.18 18.96
CA GLY A 245 -1.05 6.14 18.79
C GLY A 245 -1.56 6.27 17.35
N GLY A 246 -0.70 6.00 16.35
CA GLY A 246 -1.08 6.00 14.93
C GLY A 246 -1.89 4.78 14.49
N GLY A 247 -1.94 3.70 15.29
CA GLY A 247 -2.62 2.44 14.99
C GLY A 247 -4.11 2.38 15.38
N GLN A 248 -4.64 3.36 16.11
CA GLN A 248 -6.05 3.35 16.58
C GLN A 248 -7.01 4.19 15.72
N GLY A 249 -6.74 4.29 14.41
CA GLY A 249 -7.54 5.06 13.47
C GLY A 249 -8.39 4.21 12.52
N ALA A 250 -9.07 3.16 12.99
CA ALA A 250 -10.15 2.47 12.26
C ALA A 250 -10.86 1.43 13.17
N ALA A 251 -11.71 1.88 14.08
CA ALA A 251 -12.75 1.03 14.65
C ALA A 251 -14.07 1.84 14.64
N PRO A 252 -15.16 1.34 14.02
CA PRO A 252 -16.43 2.02 14.03
C PRO A 252 -16.93 2.10 15.47
N ARG A 253 -17.24 3.31 15.94
CA ARG A 253 -18.00 3.52 17.17
C ARG A 253 -19.36 2.83 17.00
N GLN A 254 -19.56 1.70 17.67
CA GLN A 254 -20.90 1.18 17.90
C GLN A 254 -21.60 2.16 18.85
N ASN A 255 -22.57 2.88 18.31
CA ASN A 255 -23.55 3.63 19.08
C ASN A 255 -24.30 2.64 19.98
N GLN A 256 -24.06 2.73 21.29
CA GLN A 256 -25.10 2.40 22.27
C GLN A 256 -25.97 3.65 22.43
N GLN A 257 -27.18 3.58 21.90
CA GLN A 257 -28.30 4.38 22.38
C GLN A 257 -29.43 3.42 22.76
N LEU A 258 -29.81 3.54 24.04
CA LEU A 258 -31.00 3.06 24.73
C LEU A 258 -31.04 1.56 25.09
#